data_AF-A0A0R3LIK9-F1
#
_entry.id   AF-A0A0R3LIK9-F1
#
_cell.length_a   1.000
_cell.length_b   1.000
_cell.length_c   1.000
_cell.angle_alpha   90.00
_cell.angle_beta   90.00
_cell.angle_gamma   90.00
#
_symmetry.space_group_name_H-M   'P 1'
#
loop_
_entity.id
_entity.type
_entity.pdbx_description
1 polymer ?
#
loop_
_entity_poly.entity_id
_entity_poly.type
_entity_poly.pdbx_seq_one_letter_code
_entity_poly.pdbx_strand_id
1 'polypeptide(L)'
;MPRVIKRKEHPLSMRLPETDIAIIDRAATLRGRSRTDFVRDAAVRAAEDVLMETAPIRMSPAGFKAFVEVLSKPARPVPEMVELFQRAAPWESRNAKAEK
;
A
#
# COMPACT_ATOMS: atom_id res chain seq x y z
N MET A 1 -18.10 -0.60 -17.95
CA MET A 1 -16.79 -0.54 -18.65
C MET A 1 -15.75 -0.05 -17.65
N PRO A 2 -14.76 -0.86 -17.25
CA PRO A 2 -13.74 -0.39 -16.31
C PRO A 2 -12.90 0.69 -16.99
N ARG A 3 -12.75 1.83 -16.32
CA ARG A 3 -11.95 2.95 -16.81
C ARG A 3 -10.49 2.54 -16.72
N VAL A 4 -9.89 2.13 -17.83
CA VAL A 4 -8.45 1.85 -17.91
C VAL A 4 -7.72 3.15 -17.65
N ILE A 5 -7.19 3.31 -16.43
CA ILE A 5 -6.33 4.43 -16.07
C ILE A 5 -5.06 4.26 -16.90
N LYS A 6 -4.87 5.10 -17.92
CA LYS A 6 -3.59 5.16 -18.64
C LYS A 6 -2.52 5.59 -17.63
N ARG A 7 -1.68 4.64 -17.19
CA ARG A 7 -0.47 4.94 -16.44
C ARG A 7 0.44 5.75 -17.36
N LYS A 8 0.64 7.03 -17.04
CA LYS A 8 1.65 7.86 -17.71
C LYS A 8 3.00 7.47 -17.14
N GLU A 9 3.89 7.00 -18.01
CA GLU A 9 5.29 6.76 -17.65
C GLU A 9 6.06 8.09 -17.72
N HIS A 10 6.91 8.33 -16.72
CA HIS A 10 7.75 9.52 -16.65
C HIS A 10 9.22 9.10 -16.76
N PRO A 11 10.01 9.72 -17.66
CA PRO A 11 11.42 9.38 -17.79
C PRO A 11 12.20 9.85 -16.55
N LEU A 12 13.16 9.04 -16.12
CA LEU A 12 14.09 9.36 -15.03
C LEU A 12 15.52 9.40 -15.57
N SER A 13 16.14 10.58 -15.58
CA SER A 13 17.53 10.77 -15.99
C SER A 13 18.42 11.02 -14.77
N MET A 14 19.49 10.24 -14.64
CA MET A 14 20.50 10.41 -13.58
C MET A 14 21.90 10.12 -14.13
N ARG A 15 22.92 10.69 -13.49
CA ARG A 15 24.34 10.43 -13.80
C ARG A 15 24.92 9.58 -12.68
N LEU A 16 25.60 8.50 -13.06
CA LEU A 16 26.34 7.65 -12.13
C LEU A 16 27.80 7.54 -12.57
N PRO A 17 28.74 7.36 -11.62
CA PRO A 17 30.09 6.91 -11.92
C PRO A 17 30.09 5.59 -12.70
N GLU A 18 31.10 5.40 -13.55
CA GLU A 18 31.25 4.17 -14.33
C GLU A 18 31.38 2.91 -13.44
N THR A 19 32.03 3.06 -12.29
CA THR A 19 32.15 2.00 -11.28
C THR A 19 30.79 1.50 -10.79
N ASP A 20 29.86 2.41 -10.57
CA ASP A 20 28.53 2.09 -10.05
C ASP A 20 27.69 1.42 -11.13
N ILE A 21 27.79 1.92 -12.36
CA ILE A 21 27.12 1.31 -13.53
C ILE A 21 27.60 -0.13 -13.72
N ALA A 22 28.91 -0.40 -13.62
CA ALA A 22 29.46 -1.74 -13.78
C ALA A 22 28.93 -2.72 -12.71
N ILE A 23 28.79 -2.27 -11.46
CA ILE A 23 28.23 -3.08 -10.38
C ILE A 23 26.73 -3.36 -10.63
N ILE A 24 25.98 -2.35 -11.04
CA ILE A 24 24.54 -2.46 -11.36
C ILE A 24 24.33 -3.46 -12.50
N ASP A 25 25.12 -3.37 -13.57
CA ASP A 25 25.01 -4.26 -14.73
C ASP A 25 25.27 -5.71 -14.37
N ARG A 26 26.29 -5.94 -13.55
CA ARG A 26 26.59 -7.28 -13.05
C ARG A 26 25.43 -7.83 -12.22
N ALA A 27 24.86 -7.02 -11.32
CA ALA A 27 23.73 -7.43 -10.50
C ALA A 27 22.45 -7.69 -11.32
N ALA A 28 22.16 -6.85 -12.30
CA ALA A 28 21.04 -7.01 -13.23
C ALA A 28 21.18 -8.30 -14.06
N THR A 29 22.39 -8.56 -14.58
CA THR A 29 22.72 -9.78 -15.33
C THR A 29 22.53 -11.03 -14.48
N LEU A 30 23.02 -11.03 -13.23
CA LEU A 30 22.82 -12.15 -12.30
C LEU A 30 21.35 -12.42 -11.98
N ARG A 31 20.49 -11.38 -12.06
CA ARG A 31 19.05 -11.49 -11.87
C ARG A 31 18.27 -11.76 -13.16
N GLY A 32 18.94 -11.82 -14.31
CA GLY A 32 18.30 -12.01 -15.62
C GLY A 32 17.36 -10.86 -16.00
N ARG A 33 17.65 -9.63 -15.56
CA ARG A 33 16.82 -8.44 -15.83
C ARG A 33 17.62 -7.36 -16.57
N SER A 34 16.91 -6.46 -17.24
CA SER A 34 17.54 -5.28 -17.84
C SER A 34 18.05 -4.34 -16.74
N ARG A 35 19.07 -3.53 -17.06
CA ARG A 35 19.58 -2.47 -16.17
C ARG A 35 18.44 -1.57 -15.67
N THR A 36 17.59 -1.13 -16.59
CA THR A 36 16.46 -0.22 -16.29
C THR A 36 15.47 -0.87 -15.33
N ASP A 37 15.09 -2.12 -15.56
CA ASP A 37 14.15 -2.83 -14.67
C ASP A 37 14.75 -3.07 -13.30
N PHE A 38 16.04 -3.42 -13.24
CA PHE A 38 16.74 -3.64 -11.98
C PHE A 38 16.80 -2.36 -11.13
N VAL A 39 17.20 -1.24 -11.74
CA VAL A 39 17.27 0.07 -11.05
C VAL A 39 15.88 0.53 -10.62
N ARG A 40 14.86 0.38 -11.48
CA ARG A 40 13.48 0.74 -11.15
C ARG A 40 12.96 -0.05 -9.95
N ASP A 41 13.13 -1.37 -9.95
CA ASP A 41 12.66 -2.26 -8.88
C ASP A 41 13.37 -1.94 -7.55
N ALA A 42 14.69 -1.74 -7.60
CA ALA A 42 15.48 -1.35 -6.42
C ALA A 42 15.06 0.00 -5.86
N ALA A 43 14.83 1.01 -6.71
CA ALA A 43 14.41 2.35 -6.29
C ALA A 43 13.01 2.35 -5.66
N VAL A 44 12.06 1.63 -6.25
CA VAL A 44 10.70 1.50 -5.70
C VAL A 44 10.74 0.81 -4.35
N ARG A 45 11.46 -0.31 -4.24
CA ARG A 45 11.58 -1.06 -2.99
C ARG A 45 12.19 -0.21 -1.87
N ALA A 46 13.28 0.49 -2.16
CA ALA A 46 13.90 1.39 -1.19
C ALA A 46 12.94 2.50 -0.74
N ALA A 47 12.14 3.06 -1.65
CA ALA A 47 11.13 4.06 -1.31
C ALA A 47 10.01 3.46 -0.43
N GLU A 48 9.54 2.25 -0.74
CA GLU A 48 8.54 1.53 0.06
C GLU A 48 9.04 1.26 1.48
N ASP A 49 10.28 0.78 1.62
CA ASP A 49 10.90 0.51 2.92
C ASP A 49 10.94 1.80 3.78
N VAL A 50 11.38 2.93 3.21
CA VAL A 50 11.40 4.24 3.89
C VAL A 50 9.99 4.70 4.29
N LEU A 51 9.00 4.52 3.42
CA LEU A 51 7.60 4.88 3.72
C LEU A 51 7.04 4.01 4.86
N MET A 52 7.37 2.73 4.90
CA MET A 52 6.98 1.84 5.99
C MET A 52 7.64 2.24 7.31
N GLU A 53 8.91 2.63 7.29
CA GLU A 53 9.63 3.14 8.47
C GLU A 53 9.07 4.47 8.99
N THR A 54 8.48 5.29 8.12
CA THR A 54 7.92 6.61 8.47
C THR A 54 6.41 6.59 8.73
N ALA A 55 5.73 5.46 8.52
CA ALA A 55 4.32 5.26 8.87
C ALA A 55 4.00 4.71 10.29
N PRO A 56 4.90 4.68 11.31
CA PRO A 56 4.45 4.27 12.64
C PRO A 56 3.63 5.39 13.27
N ILE A 57 2.43 5.05 13.75
CA ILE A 57 1.67 5.91 14.67
C ILE A 57 2.50 5.98 15.96
N ARG A 58 3.29 7.06 16.10
CA ARG A 58 4.05 7.28 17.33
C ARG A 58 3.10 7.67 18.44
N MET A 59 3.13 6.92 19.53
CA MET A 59 2.34 7.19 20.72
C MET A 59 3.20 7.03 21.97
N SER A 60 2.87 7.76 23.03
CA SER A 60 3.52 7.59 24.32
C SER A 60 3.17 6.21 24.92
N PRO A 61 3.96 5.67 25.87
CA PRO A 61 3.62 4.42 26.55
C PRO A 61 2.21 4.45 27.19
N ALA A 62 1.81 5.60 27.73
CA ALA A 62 0.47 5.80 28.26
C ALA A 62 -0.62 5.75 27.17
N GLY A 63 -0.37 6.37 26.01
CA GLY A 63 -1.26 6.31 24.85
C GLY A 63 -1.41 4.89 24.32
N PHE A 64 -0.32 4.12 24.26
CA PHE A 64 -0.34 2.72 23.86
C PHE A 64 -1.14 1.85 24.83
N LYS A 65 -0.93 2.04 26.15
CA LYS A 65 -1.70 1.33 27.17
C LYS A 65 -3.20 1.60 27.04
N ALA A 66 -3.60 2.87 26.89
CA ALA A 66 -5.00 3.25 26.71
C ALA A 66 -5.59 2.65 25.42
N PHE A 67 -4.83 2.66 24.32
CA PHE A 67 -5.23 2.06 23.06
C PHE A 67 -5.49 0.55 23.18
N VAL A 68 -4.56 -0.19 23.79
CA VAL A 68 -4.71 -1.64 24.02
C VAL A 68 -5.91 -1.94 24.93
N GLU A 69 -6.13 -1.13 25.97
CA GLU A 69 -7.27 -1.30 26.87
C GLU A 69 -8.60 -1.11 26.14
N VAL A 70 -8.70 -0.17 25.20
CA VAL A 70 -9.89 0.02 24.36
C VAL A 70 -10.07 -1.16 23.40
N LEU A 71 -9.02 -1.62 22.74
CA LEU A 71 -9.09 -2.76 21.82
C LEU A 71 -9.46 -4.08 22.50
N SER A 72 -9.09 -4.26 23.76
CA SER A 72 -9.38 -5.47 24.53
C SER A 72 -10.82 -5.56 25.04
N LYS A 73 -11.58 -4.44 24.96
CA LYS A 73 -12.98 -4.41 25.39
C LYS A 73 -13.88 -5.02 24.30
N PRO A 74 -14.97 -5.69 24.68
CA PRO A 74 -15.94 -6.17 23.71
C PRO A 74 -16.48 -5.01 22.89
N ALA A 75 -16.64 -5.24 21.58
CA ALA A 75 -17.19 -4.24 20.67
C ALA A 75 -18.59 -3.82 21.14
N ARG A 76 -18.78 -2.52 21.38
CA ARG A 76 -20.09 -1.97 21.69
C ARG A 76 -20.75 -1.49 20.39
N PRO A 77 -21.97 -1.94 20.08
CA PRO A 77 -22.66 -1.47 18.89
C PRO A 77 -22.93 0.03 19.02
N VAL A 78 -22.52 0.78 17.99
CA VAL A 78 -22.87 2.19 17.82
C VAL A 78 -24.11 2.21 16.90
N PRO A 79 -25.28 2.70 17.36
CA PRO A 79 -26.53 2.60 16.60
C PRO A 79 -26.43 3.07 15.15
N GLU A 80 -25.73 4.19 14.91
CA GLU A 80 -25.52 4.78 13.60
C GLU A 80 -24.65 3.88 12.70
N MET A 81 -23.64 3.21 13.28
CA MET A 81 -22.82 2.24 12.55
C MET A 81 -23.61 0.98 12.21
N VAL A 82 -24.47 0.51 13.12
CA VAL A 82 -25.34 -0.64 12.88
C VAL A 82 -26.31 -0.34 11.75
N GLU A 83 -26.95 0.83 11.77
CA GLU A 83 -27.85 1.29 10.70
C GLU A 83 -27.10 1.40 9.36
N LEU A 84 -25.89 1.97 9.36
CA LEU A 84 -25.05 2.06 8.17
C LEU A 84 -24.73 0.67 7.58
N PHE A 85 -24.34 -0.30 8.41
CA PHE A 85 -24.02 -1.65 7.96
C PHE A 85 -25.25 -2.46 7.52
N GLN A 86 -26.46 -2.11 7.97
CA GLN A 86 -27.71 -2.74 7.54
C GLN A 86 -28.25 -2.17 6.22
N ARG A 87 -27.79 -0.98 5.83
CA ARG A 87 -28.21 -0.33 4.59
C ARG A 87 -27.64 -1.06 3.38
N ALA A 88 -28.49 -1.40 2.42
CA ALA A 88 -28.07 -1.95 1.14
C ALA A 88 -27.10 -0.98 0.47
N ALA A 89 -25.95 -1.49 0.04
CA ALA A 89 -24.94 -0.64 -0.57
C ALA A 89 -25.47 -0.07 -1.89
N PRO A 90 -25.09 1.16 -2.29
CA PRO A 90 -25.62 1.80 -3.51
C PRO A 90 -25.42 1.02 -4.81
N TRP A 91 -24.50 0.05 -4.82
CA TRP A 91 -24.21 -0.83 -5.96
C TRP A 91 -24.85 -2.23 -5.85
N GLU A 92 -25.50 -2.55 -4.74
CA GLU A 92 -26.31 -3.77 -4.61
C GLU A 92 -27.61 -3.55 -5.38
N SER A 93 -27.67 -4.10 -6.58
CA SER A 93 -28.86 -4.07 -7.42
C SER A 93 -30.01 -4.76 -6.70
N ARG A 94 -31.21 -4.19 -6.77
CA ARG A 94 -32.44 -4.57 -6.02
C ARG A 94 -32.95 -6.03 -6.23
N ASN A 95 -32.18 -6.90 -6.89
CA ASN A 95 -32.54 -8.29 -7.21
C ASN A 95 -31.88 -9.35 -6.32
N ALA A 96 -30.99 -9.00 -5.38
CA ALA A 96 -30.29 -9.99 -4.55
C ALA A 96 -31.02 -10.42 -3.26
N LYS A 97 -32.16 -9.80 -2.91
CA LYS A 97 -32.93 -10.13 -1.69
C LYS A 97 -34.17 -11.01 -1.92
N ALA A 98 -34.29 -11.67 -3.08
CA ALA A 98 -35.43 -12.55 -3.39
C ALA A 98 -35.18 -14.05 -3.11
N GLU A 99 -33.98 -14.45 -2.68
CA GLU A 99 -33.67 -15.83 -2.30
C GLU A 99 -32.97 -15.88 -0.93
N LYS A 100 -33.77 -15.76 0.13
CA LYS A 100 -33.61 -16.53 1.37
C LYS A 100 -34.83 -16.42 2.26
#